data_AF-D2REI1-F1
#
_entry.id   AF-D2REI1-F1
#
_cell.length_a   1.000
_cell.length_b   1.000
_cell.length_c   1.000
_cell.angle_alpha   90.00
_cell.angle_beta   90.00
_cell.angle_gamma   90.00
#
_symmetry.space_group_name_H-M   'P 1'
#
loop_
_entity.id
_entity.type
_entity.pdbx_description
1 polymer ?
#
loop_
_entity_poly.entity_id
_entity_poly.type
_entity_poly.pdbx_seq_one_letter_code
_entity_poly.pdbx_strand_id
1 'polypeptide(L)'
;MGNNVPTQKSRWDDQGVEPPAGEARYQAGEQPIAEYDNWFNKAVVDDIAAIITFLRNLGLTKIYQDLEENKPASGKTTELFIATDTNKIYRGTGSGWQELTVDWNKILNKPSTYPPSAHQHDASEIVSGVLSVDRIPSLPRSKISDFFNSPFWDSIPDKPAIFRNIGFKAVTELPTTPKDYEIVFYNGAPRFYDPNETRWGIIQFSFGYNAFDNNGGGLWTKYINIPITTTPSEYAQYKVVIDSNNVTVYSADGTQKAQGAVASDFWANVKSDGSDIRVFDQAKEQLYFWIEEFDYSNKKAVIWVNLTAGSSELNIAYGNPSATKSAYEDARQVFELFDDFEDGEIDAIWSTQNTGVNENDGVLTLESVSDASSVIYTSKPNPPIIIEGKFNLVSDGLFQVAFAWDGQFSNINNPYNGLSVVYYAASKDAIEIRSWSSGDASILESVSQSYTLGQWYKFKIVYDGNTVRAFLDDVEKVSAQTTKDSGDYIGFIASTATNNGYQTQIDDIKVLKLADPADFGTPQILEF
;
A
#
# COMPACT_ATOMS: atom_id res chain seq x y z
N MET A 1 76.02 109.84 106.63
CA MET A 1 76.07 109.72 105.15
C MET A 1 76.76 108.42 104.83
N GLY A 2 76.32 107.59 103.91
CA GLY A 2 75.19 107.67 103.03
C GLY A 2 75.03 106.26 102.47
N ASN A 3 73.87 105.70 102.78
CA ASN A 3 73.16 104.70 102.02
C ASN A 3 73.96 103.46 101.59
N ASN A 4 73.96 102.49 102.51
CA ASN A 4 73.81 101.09 102.12
C ASN A 4 72.50 100.93 101.35
N VAL A 5 72.60 100.56 100.08
CA VAL A 5 71.50 100.02 99.27
C VAL A 5 71.65 98.50 99.30
N PRO A 6 70.68 97.73 99.83
CA PRO A 6 70.74 96.28 99.73
C PRO A 6 70.40 95.84 98.30
N THR A 7 71.35 95.18 97.64
CA THR A 7 71.14 94.39 96.41
C THR A 7 70.30 93.15 96.72
N GLN A 8 69.04 93.15 96.29
CA GLN A 8 68.09 92.05 96.45
C GLN A 8 68.35 90.97 95.37
N LYS A 9 68.64 89.72 95.76
CA LYS A 9 68.78 88.58 94.84
C LYS A 9 67.43 87.85 94.68
N SER A 10 67.10 87.50 93.43
CA SER A 10 65.93 86.71 93.00
C SER A 10 65.80 85.40 93.78
N ARG A 11 64.55 84.95 93.97
CA ARG A 11 64.17 83.76 94.74
C ARG A 11 64.46 82.43 94.05
N TRP A 12 64.87 82.49 92.78
CA TRP A 12 65.25 81.38 91.93
C TRP A 12 66.49 81.79 91.15
N ASP A 13 67.44 80.87 91.00
CA ASP A 13 68.48 81.07 90.00
C ASP A 13 67.84 81.14 88.60
N ASP A 14 68.60 81.58 87.61
CA ASP A 14 68.14 81.75 86.23
C ASP A 14 67.70 80.41 85.57
N GLN A 15 67.69 79.31 86.32
CA GLN A 15 67.36 77.95 85.92
C GLN A 15 66.11 77.38 86.61
N GLY A 16 65.48 78.12 87.53
CA GLY A 16 64.15 77.78 88.04
C GLY A 16 64.11 76.62 89.05
N VAL A 17 65.12 76.47 89.91
CA VAL A 17 65.10 75.50 91.02
C VAL A 17 64.80 76.15 92.38
N GLU A 18 63.86 75.57 93.15
CA GLU A 18 63.36 76.20 94.37
C GLU A 18 64.38 76.05 95.50
N PRO A 19 64.70 77.12 96.25
CA PRO A 19 65.56 76.94 97.40
C PRO A 19 64.89 76.05 98.48
N PRO A 20 65.65 75.32 99.31
CA PRO A 20 65.10 74.43 100.33
C PRO A 20 64.29 75.14 101.44
N ALA A 21 63.37 74.40 102.05
CA ALA A 21 62.41 74.91 103.03
C ALA A 21 63.08 75.32 104.36
N GLY A 22 62.77 76.54 104.83
CA GLY A 22 63.15 77.02 106.17
C GLY A 22 63.95 78.32 106.20
N GLU A 23 64.53 78.77 105.09
CA GLU A 23 65.18 80.09 105.03
C GLU A 23 64.13 81.20 104.87
N ALA A 24 64.11 82.19 105.76
CA ALA A 24 63.20 83.33 105.68
C ALA A 24 63.66 84.28 104.55
N ARG A 25 62.86 84.40 103.48
CA ARG A 25 63.29 85.02 102.21
C ARG A 25 62.89 86.49 101.99
N TYR A 26 62.32 87.16 102.98
CA TYR A 26 62.11 88.62 102.97
C TYR A 26 62.25 89.18 104.39
N GLN A 27 62.97 90.29 104.54
CA GLN A 27 62.99 91.06 105.80
C GLN A 27 61.65 91.80 105.94
N ALA A 28 61.20 92.03 107.17
CA ALA A 28 59.94 92.73 107.43
C ALA A 28 59.98 94.14 106.82
N GLY A 29 59.17 94.38 105.78
CA GLY A 29 59.07 95.66 105.09
C GLY A 29 59.29 95.62 103.57
N GLU A 30 59.77 94.50 103.00
CA GLU A 30 59.86 94.35 101.54
C GLU A 30 58.58 93.74 100.96
N GLN A 31 58.02 94.35 99.91
CA GLN A 31 56.89 93.78 99.18
C GLN A 31 57.39 92.82 98.10
N PRO A 32 56.95 91.55 98.07
CA PRO A 32 57.24 90.67 96.94
C PRO A 32 56.50 91.17 95.69
N ILE A 33 57.24 91.43 94.63
CA ILE A 33 56.70 91.71 93.29
C ILE A 33 56.05 90.40 92.80
N ALA A 34 54.81 90.45 92.32
CA ALA A 34 54.03 89.26 91.93
C ALA A 34 54.56 88.62 90.63
N GLU A 35 55.56 87.75 90.74
CA GLU A 35 56.22 87.07 89.61
C GLU A 35 55.28 86.12 88.82
N TYR A 36 54.12 85.74 89.38
CA TYR A 36 53.10 84.93 88.69
C TYR A 36 52.42 85.66 87.52
N ASP A 37 52.33 87.00 87.55
CA ASP A 37 51.69 87.78 86.47
C ASP A 37 52.52 87.78 85.19
N ASN A 38 53.82 87.55 85.24
CA ASN A 38 54.70 87.65 84.08
C ASN A 38 54.62 86.45 83.13
N TRP A 39 54.37 85.23 83.63
CA TRP A 39 54.28 84.05 82.76
C TRP A 39 52.92 83.86 82.08
N PHE A 40 51.81 84.14 82.79
CA PHE A 40 50.49 84.16 82.15
C PHE A 40 50.44 85.21 81.04
N ASN A 41 50.91 86.42 81.32
CA ASN A 41 50.98 87.48 80.31
C ASN A 41 51.89 87.09 79.14
N LYS A 42 53.01 86.41 79.38
CA LYS A 42 53.88 85.92 78.31
C LYS A 42 53.20 84.84 77.45
N ALA A 43 52.54 83.86 78.06
CA ALA A 43 51.82 82.82 77.32
C ALA A 43 50.68 83.41 76.46
N VAL A 44 49.92 84.36 77.02
CA VAL A 44 48.87 85.08 76.29
C VAL A 44 49.46 85.88 75.11
N VAL A 45 50.61 86.55 75.31
CA VAL A 45 51.30 87.28 74.23
C VAL A 45 51.80 86.34 73.14
N ASP A 46 52.38 85.19 73.52
CA ASP A 46 52.89 84.19 72.56
C ASP A 46 51.73 83.59 71.73
N ASP A 47 50.59 83.26 72.37
CA ASP A 47 49.39 82.76 71.68
C ASP A 47 48.78 83.82 70.75
N ILE A 48 48.68 85.09 71.19
CA ILE A 48 48.23 86.19 70.35
C ILE A 48 49.16 86.36 69.14
N ALA A 49 50.48 86.26 69.33
CA ALA A 49 51.45 86.35 68.25
C ALA A 49 51.33 85.19 67.24
N ALA A 50 51.06 83.97 67.73
CA ALA A 50 50.83 82.80 66.89
C ALA A 50 49.53 82.95 66.07
N ILE A 51 48.44 83.39 66.69
CA ILE A 51 47.16 83.67 66.00
C ILE A 51 47.34 84.74 64.93
N ILE A 52 48.02 85.85 65.24
CA ILE A 52 48.30 86.91 64.27
C ILE A 52 49.11 86.37 63.08
N THR A 53 50.11 85.52 63.34
CA THR A 53 50.93 84.91 62.28
C THR A 53 50.10 83.99 61.38
N PHE A 54 49.24 83.15 61.97
CA PHE A 54 48.35 82.27 61.23
C PHE A 54 47.39 83.06 60.33
N LEU A 55 46.77 84.12 60.86
CA LEU A 55 45.88 85.00 60.10
C LEU A 55 46.60 85.67 58.93
N ARG A 56 47.83 86.17 59.12
CA ARG A 56 48.63 86.75 58.03
C ARG A 56 48.99 85.74 56.95
N ASN A 57 49.31 84.50 57.32
CA ASN A 57 49.60 83.44 56.35
C ASN A 57 48.38 83.08 55.49
N LEU A 58 47.18 83.24 56.03
CA LEU A 58 45.93 83.16 55.26
C LEU A 58 45.61 84.42 54.46
N GLY A 59 46.48 85.44 54.50
CA GLY A 59 46.28 86.74 53.84
C GLY A 59 45.26 87.63 54.53
N LEU A 60 44.90 87.34 55.78
CA LEU A 60 43.86 88.03 56.51
C LEU A 60 44.43 89.06 57.49
N THR A 61 43.88 90.27 57.45
CA THR A 61 44.22 91.37 58.35
C THR A 61 43.16 91.63 59.40
N LYS A 62 41.92 91.17 59.17
CA LYS A 62 40.80 91.37 60.09
C LYS A 62 39.71 90.31 59.90
N ILE A 63 39.11 89.87 61.01
CA ILE A 63 37.93 89.02 61.03
C ILE A 63 36.84 89.73 61.82
N TYR A 64 35.64 89.80 61.25
CA TYR A 64 34.42 90.26 61.89
C TYR A 64 33.59 89.04 62.29
N GLN A 65 32.97 89.08 63.46
CA GLN A 65 32.00 88.08 63.92
C GLN A 65 30.81 88.84 64.53
N ASP A 66 29.67 88.81 63.85
CA ASP A 66 28.48 89.56 64.24
C ASP A 66 27.24 88.98 63.53
N LEU A 67 26.05 89.53 63.78
CA LEU A 67 24.84 89.27 63.01
C LEU A 67 25.01 89.76 61.57
N GLU A 68 24.43 89.07 60.58
CA GLU A 68 24.64 89.42 59.17
C GLU A 68 24.19 90.85 58.82
N GLU A 69 23.17 91.37 59.49
CA GLU A 69 22.69 92.75 59.30
C GLU A 69 23.74 93.81 59.66
N ASN A 70 24.68 93.49 60.56
CA ASN A 70 25.77 94.37 60.98
C ASN A 70 27.00 94.28 60.06
N LYS A 71 26.92 93.49 58.98
CA LYS A 71 28.01 93.34 58.01
C LYS A 71 28.36 94.69 57.37
N PRO A 72 29.63 95.15 57.45
CA PRO A 72 30.04 96.43 56.87
C PRO A 72 29.70 96.50 55.38
N ALA A 73 29.32 97.69 54.90
CA ALA A 73 28.87 97.87 53.51
C ALA A 73 29.93 97.47 52.45
N SER A 74 31.22 97.48 52.78
CA SER A 74 32.30 97.01 51.90
C SER A 74 33.38 96.28 52.69
N GLY A 75 33.89 95.16 52.13
CA GLY A 75 34.97 94.35 52.69
C GLY A 75 36.21 94.36 51.79
N LYS A 76 37.40 94.50 52.40
CA LYS A 76 38.68 94.38 51.69
C LYS A 76 39.02 92.91 51.43
N THR A 77 39.83 92.62 50.42
CA THR A 77 40.23 91.23 50.07
C THR A 77 40.95 90.47 51.18
N THR A 78 41.41 91.17 52.21
CA THR A 78 42.11 90.64 53.39
C THR A 78 41.19 90.51 54.61
N GLU A 79 39.88 90.60 54.43
CA GLU A 79 38.91 90.55 55.53
C GLU A 79 37.94 89.38 55.38
N LEU A 80 37.58 88.76 56.52
CA LEU A 80 36.50 87.78 56.63
C LEU A 80 35.39 88.33 57.52
N PHE A 81 34.14 88.02 57.18
CA PHE A 81 32.97 88.28 58.02
C PHE A 81 32.24 86.96 58.28
N ILE A 82 32.04 86.63 59.55
CA ILE A 82 31.33 85.43 60.01
C ILE A 82 29.98 85.89 60.57
N ALA A 83 28.91 85.58 59.85
CA ALA A 83 27.54 85.82 60.28
C ALA A 83 27.12 84.74 61.27
N THR A 84 26.88 85.11 62.53
CA THR A 84 26.57 84.14 63.61
C THR A 84 25.13 83.65 63.59
N ASP A 85 24.22 84.39 62.95
CA ASP A 85 22.80 84.09 62.84
C ASP A 85 22.47 83.25 61.60
N THR A 86 23.06 83.57 60.45
CA THR A 86 22.81 82.84 59.19
C THR A 86 23.78 81.68 58.96
N ASN A 87 24.78 81.52 59.84
CA ASN A 87 25.86 80.53 59.73
C ASN A 87 26.64 80.65 58.40
N LYS A 88 26.78 81.86 57.89
CA LYS A 88 27.49 82.14 56.64
C LYS A 88 28.84 82.78 56.88
N ILE A 89 29.79 82.46 56.01
CA ILE A 89 31.11 83.08 55.99
C ILE A 89 31.24 83.88 54.69
N TYR A 90 31.69 85.12 54.79
CA TYR A 90 31.93 86.00 53.67
C TYR A 90 33.41 86.39 53.60
N ARG A 91 33.95 86.45 52.38
CA ARG A 91 35.25 87.06 52.09
C ARG A 91 35.07 88.42 51.45
N GLY A 92 35.87 89.39 51.87
CA GLY A 92 35.88 90.68 51.18
C GLY A 92 36.47 90.53 49.77
N THR A 93 36.01 91.35 48.84
CA THR A 93 36.45 91.34 47.44
C THR A 93 37.19 92.62 47.04
N GLY A 94 37.30 93.59 47.96
CA GLY A 94 37.87 94.92 47.70
C GLY A 94 36.79 95.99 47.44
N SER A 95 35.64 95.57 46.92
CA SER A 95 34.48 96.44 46.64
C SER A 95 33.18 95.96 47.28
N GLY A 96 33.22 94.88 48.05
CA GLY A 96 32.04 94.24 48.65
C GLY A 96 32.38 92.94 49.37
N TRP A 97 31.37 92.12 49.63
CA TRP A 97 31.48 90.82 50.29
C TRP A 97 30.94 89.70 49.39
N GLN A 98 31.64 88.57 49.35
CA GLN A 98 31.21 87.37 48.63
C GLN A 98 31.03 86.22 49.62
N GLU A 99 29.89 85.52 49.55
CA GLU A 99 29.64 84.32 50.37
C GLU A 99 30.60 83.20 49.96
N LEU A 100 31.24 82.58 50.94
CA LEU A 100 32.06 81.39 50.76
C LEU A 100 31.15 80.16 50.79
N THR A 101 30.80 79.64 49.61
CA THR A 101 30.09 78.38 49.45
C THR A 101 31.05 77.26 49.02
N VAL A 102 30.82 76.04 49.50
CA VAL A 102 31.60 74.86 49.10
C VAL A 102 30.94 74.22 47.87
N ASP A 103 31.61 74.31 46.72
CA ASP A 103 31.20 73.60 45.49
C ASP A 103 31.67 72.14 45.56
N TRP A 104 30.75 71.19 45.37
CA TRP A 104 31.04 69.75 45.33
C TRP A 104 32.20 69.41 44.38
N ASN A 105 32.31 70.12 43.25
CA ASN A 105 33.37 69.90 42.28
C ASN A 105 34.76 70.27 42.81
N LYS A 106 34.85 71.17 43.80
CA LYS A 106 36.10 71.67 44.37
C LYS A 106 36.56 70.90 45.61
N ILE A 107 35.77 69.94 46.11
CA ILE A 107 36.18 69.02 47.17
C ILE A 107 37.16 67.99 46.58
N LEU A 108 38.40 67.97 47.08
CA LEU A 108 39.39 66.93 46.78
C LEU A 108 39.02 65.60 47.46
N ASN A 109 39.37 64.48 46.83
CA ASN A 109 39.22 63.11 47.35
C ASN A 109 37.78 62.63 47.60
N LYS A 110 36.80 63.16 46.87
CA LYS A 110 35.43 62.59 46.87
C LYS A 110 35.37 61.25 46.09
N PRO A 111 34.62 60.23 46.55
CA PRO A 111 34.42 58.98 45.81
C PRO A 111 33.69 59.22 44.48
N SER A 112 34.18 58.62 43.38
CA SER A 112 33.71 58.93 42.02
C SER A 112 32.54 58.08 41.50
N THR A 113 32.13 56.99 42.17
CA THR A 113 31.04 56.11 41.69
C THR A 113 30.44 55.21 42.80
N TYR A 114 29.10 55.06 42.79
CA TYR A 114 28.32 54.06 43.55
C TYR A 114 27.47 53.17 42.61
N PRO A 115 27.98 52.08 42.01
CA PRO A 115 27.11 51.07 41.42
C PRO A 115 27.06 49.80 42.30
N PRO A 116 25.87 49.23 42.59
CA PRO A 116 25.80 47.91 43.20
C PRO A 116 26.30 46.84 42.21
N SER A 117 26.97 45.81 42.73
CA SER A 117 27.44 44.68 41.95
C SER A 117 26.29 43.93 41.29
N ALA A 118 26.52 43.40 40.09
CA ALA A 118 25.57 42.52 39.43
C ALA A 118 25.31 41.26 40.28
N HIS A 119 24.05 40.85 40.39
CA HIS A 119 23.63 39.59 41.01
C HIS A 119 22.65 38.86 40.07
N GLN A 120 22.44 37.57 40.32
CA GLN A 120 21.51 36.73 39.56
C GLN A 120 20.33 36.34 40.46
N HIS A 121 19.19 36.12 39.83
CA HIS A 121 17.98 35.58 40.44
C HIS A 121 17.77 34.15 39.97
N ASP A 122 17.34 33.26 40.86
CA ASP A 122 16.89 31.92 40.47
C ASP A 122 15.51 32.04 39.79
N ALA A 123 15.25 31.22 38.77
CA ALA A 123 13.96 31.24 38.08
C ALA A 123 12.78 30.95 39.02
N SER A 124 13.01 30.20 40.10
CA SER A 124 12.01 29.92 41.15
C SER A 124 11.57 31.16 41.93
N GLU A 125 12.33 32.25 41.90
CA GLU A 125 11.96 33.52 42.55
C GLU A 125 10.89 34.27 41.74
N ILE A 126 10.64 33.86 40.50
CA ILE A 126 9.63 34.46 39.61
C ILE A 126 8.28 33.75 39.83
N VAL A 127 7.52 34.23 40.82
CA VAL A 127 6.21 33.64 41.19
C VAL A 127 5.03 34.21 40.39
N SER A 128 5.23 35.29 39.62
CA SER A 128 4.22 35.87 38.72
C SER A 128 4.87 36.83 37.70
N GLY A 129 4.18 37.08 36.59
CA GLY A 129 4.62 38.00 35.53
C GLY A 129 4.63 37.36 34.15
N VAL A 130 4.97 38.15 33.12
CA VAL A 130 5.16 37.68 31.75
C VAL A 130 6.65 37.72 31.43
N LEU A 131 7.23 36.57 31.08
CA LEU A 131 8.59 36.51 30.57
C LEU A 131 8.59 36.85 29.08
N SER A 132 9.59 37.62 28.62
CA SER A 132 9.82 37.78 27.18
C SER A 132 10.12 36.43 26.55
N VAL A 133 9.58 36.18 25.35
CA VAL A 133 9.83 34.95 24.59
C VAL A 133 11.33 34.73 24.37
N ASP A 134 12.12 35.79 24.20
CA ASP A 134 13.58 35.71 24.03
C ASP A 134 14.31 35.15 25.27
N ARG A 135 13.67 35.16 26.43
CA ARG A 135 14.20 34.61 27.70
C ARG A 135 13.79 33.16 27.93
N ILE A 136 12.92 32.61 27.07
CA ILE A 136 12.47 31.22 27.14
C ILE A 136 13.32 30.40 26.16
N PRO A 137 14.23 29.54 26.63
CA PRO A 137 15.06 28.72 25.74
C PRO A 137 14.21 27.64 25.04
N SER A 138 14.73 27.05 23.97
CA SER A 138 14.13 25.85 23.39
C SER A 138 14.15 24.70 24.40
N LEU A 139 12.97 24.26 24.86
CA LEU A 139 12.84 23.18 25.83
C LEU A 139 12.62 21.83 25.11
N PRO A 140 13.39 20.77 25.44
CA PRO A 140 13.10 19.44 24.92
C PRO A 140 11.82 18.90 25.54
N ARG A 141 11.11 18.04 24.79
CA ARG A 141 9.82 17.45 25.17
C ARG A 141 9.83 16.82 26.58
N SER A 142 10.95 16.21 26.97
CA SER A 142 11.14 15.57 28.28
C SER A 142 11.07 16.51 29.48
N LYS A 143 11.18 17.83 29.25
CA LYS A 143 11.05 18.86 30.30
C LYS A 143 9.62 19.37 30.47
N ILE A 144 8.67 18.88 29.66
CA ILE A 144 7.25 19.22 29.73
C ILE A 144 6.51 17.95 30.20
N SER A 145 6.38 17.79 31.51
CA SER A 145 6.05 16.50 32.15
C SER A 145 4.56 16.15 32.15
N ASP A 146 3.67 17.12 32.01
CA ASP A 146 2.22 16.98 32.14
C ASP A 146 1.50 17.01 30.78
N PHE A 147 2.01 17.80 29.84
CA PHE A 147 1.41 17.95 28.52
C PHE A 147 1.50 16.65 27.71
N PHE A 148 2.60 15.90 27.75
CA PHE A 148 2.80 14.79 26.80
C PHE A 148 2.43 13.38 27.29
N ASN A 149 1.79 13.25 28.46
CA ASN A 149 1.28 11.97 28.95
C ASN A 149 -0.06 11.62 28.28
N SER A 150 -0.33 10.33 28.09
CA SER A 150 -1.64 9.89 27.57
C SER A 150 -2.73 10.02 28.65
N PRO A 151 -3.93 10.56 28.34
CA PRO A 151 -4.35 11.11 27.04
C PRO A 151 -3.86 12.56 26.84
N PHE A 152 -2.99 12.76 25.84
CA PHE A 152 -2.42 14.07 25.48
C PHE A 152 -3.45 15.01 24.85
N TRP A 153 -4.31 14.45 24.00
CA TRP A 153 -5.18 15.24 23.14
C TRP A 153 -6.25 16.04 23.87
N ASP A 154 -6.62 15.65 25.08
CA ASP A 154 -7.61 16.40 25.85
C ASP A 154 -7.07 17.68 26.49
N SER A 155 -5.75 17.79 26.58
CA SER A 155 -5.04 18.90 27.21
C SER A 155 -4.70 20.06 26.27
N ILE A 156 -5.07 20.00 24.98
CA ILE A 156 -4.80 21.07 23.99
C ILE A 156 -6.07 21.94 23.81
N PRO A 157 -6.11 23.19 24.33
CA PRO A 157 -7.32 24.03 24.35
C PRO A 157 -7.81 24.50 22.98
N ASP A 158 -6.89 24.67 22.04
CA ASP A 158 -7.09 25.13 20.66
C ASP A 158 -6.92 24.01 19.64
N LYS A 159 -7.03 22.75 20.10
CA LYS A 159 -6.97 21.61 19.22
C LYS A 159 -8.00 21.77 18.10
N PRO A 160 -7.64 21.54 16.83
CA PRO A 160 -8.61 21.50 15.76
C PRO A 160 -9.72 20.51 16.17
N ALA A 161 -10.98 20.96 16.14
CA ALA A 161 -12.13 20.08 16.38
C ALA A 161 -12.21 18.93 15.36
N ILE A 162 -11.37 18.98 14.31
CA ILE A 162 -11.33 18.06 13.20
C ILE A 162 -10.06 17.21 13.31
N PHE A 163 -10.08 16.23 14.21
CA PHE A 163 -9.49 14.96 13.80
C PHE A 163 -10.33 14.46 12.62
N ARG A 164 -9.83 14.60 11.40
CA ARG A 164 -10.24 13.69 10.32
C ARG A 164 -9.69 12.31 10.69
N ASN A 165 -10.34 11.70 11.68
CA ASN A 165 -10.74 10.33 11.50
C ASN A 165 -11.39 10.29 10.11
N ILE A 166 -10.70 9.69 9.14
CA ILE A 166 -11.39 8.88 8.11
C ILE A 166 -11.96 7.64 8.84
N GLY A 167 -12.60 7.88 9.99
CA GLY A 167 -13.17 6.90 10.88
C GLY A 167 -14.62 6.97 10.54
N PHE A 168 -15.06 5.99 9.76
CA PHE A 168 -16.45 5.69 9.52
C PHE A 168 -17.23 5.86 10.82
N LYS A 169 -18.04 6.93 10.93
CA LYS A 169 -18.85 7.15 12.11
C LYS A 169 -19.96 6.11 12.10
N ALA A 170 -19.95 5.17 13.04
CA ALA A 170 -21.09 4.30 13.24
C ALA A 170 -22.30 5.13 13.69
N VAL A 171 -23.41 5.00 12.98
CA VAL A 171 -24.68 5.69 13.28
C VAL A 171 -25.80 4.68 13.41
N THR A 172 -26.74 4.93 14.32
CA THR A 172 -27.96 4.12 14.51
C THR A 172 -29.10 4.54 13.59
N GLU A 173 -28.98 5.72 12.98
CA GLU A 173 -29.89 6.30 11.99
C GLU A 173 -29.09 7.18 11.02
N LEU A 174 -29.55 7.29 9.78
CA LEU A 174 -28.87 8.13 8.80
C LEU A 174 -29.09 9.61 9.12
N PRO A 175 -28.03 10.45 9.10
CA PRO A 175 -28.18 11.89 9.26
C PRO A 175 -29.20 12.48 8.29
N THR A 176 -30.09 13.32 8.81
CA THR A 176 -31.13 14.04 8.04
C THR A 176 -30.60 15.31 7.37
N THR A 177 -29.46 15.82 7.85
CA THR A 177 -28.71 16.95 7.27
C THR A 177 -27.25 16.56 7.05
N PRO A 178 -26.99 15.60 6.14
CA PRO A 178 -25.63 15.14 5.87
C PRO A 178 -24.76 16.23 5.26
N LYS A 179 -23.46 16.18 5.56
CA LYS A 179 -22.46 17.01 4.87
C LYS A 179 -22.20 16.44 3.46
N ASP A 180 -21.79 17.32 2.55
CA ASP A 180 -21.34 16.90 1.22
C ASP A 180 -20.25 15.83 1.34
N TYR A 181 -20.50 14.67 0.72
CA TYR A 181 -19.61 13.50 0.75
C TYR A 181 -19.36 12.93 2.15
N GLU A 182 -20.31 13.06 3.08
CA GLU A 182 -20.25 12.43 4.41
C GLU A 182 -20.25 10.90 4.27
N ILE A 183 -19.37 10.23 5.03
CA ILE A 183 -19.29 8.76 5.08
C ILE A 183 -19.60 8.28 6.50
N VAL A 184 -20.57 7.37 6.63
CA VAL A 184 -21.01 6.78 7.91
C VAL A 184 -21.06 5.25 7.80
N PHE A 185 -21.06 4.56 8.93
CA PHE A 185 -21.34 3.11 9.00
C PHE A 185 -22.75 2.92 9.56
N TYR A 186 -23.66 2.37 8.76
CA TYR A 186 -25.08 2.25 9.12
C TYR A 186 -25.60 0.88 8.68
N ASN A 187 -26.27 0.17 9.59
CA ASN A 187 -26.78 -1.20 9.38
C ASN A 187 -25.72 -2.17 8.81
N GLY A 188 -24.50 -2.14 9.35
CA GLY A 188 -23.46 -3.10 8.99
C GLY A 188 -22.69 -2.78 7.70
N ALA A 189 -22.95 -1.65 7.03
CA ALA A 189 -22.25 -1.26 5.80
C ALA A 189 -21.82 0.22 5.80
N PRO A 190 -20.69 0.55 5.15
CA PRO A 190 -20.31 1.94 4.92
C PRO A 190 -21.26 2.58 3.88
N ARG A 191 -21.68 3.80 4.16
CA ARG A 191 -22.55 4.61 3.31
C ARG A 191 -21.93 5.97 3.05
N PHE A 192 -22.11 6.49 1.85
CA PHE A 192 -21.69 7.84 1.47
C PHE A 192 -22.92 8.67 1.11
N TYR A 193 -22.92 9.96 1.45
CA TYR A 193 -23.94 10.88 0.98
C TYR A 193 -23.53 11.51 -0.35
N ASP A 194 -24.36 11.37 -1.37
CA ASP A 194 -24.19 12.06 -2.65
C ASP A 194 -24.98 13.37 -2.64
N PRO A 195 -24.32 14.54 -2.61
CA PRO A 195 -25.01 15.83 -2.62
C PRO A 195 -25.69 16.13 -3.96
N ASN A 196 -25.26 15.52 -5.06
CA ASN A 196 -25.88 15.73 -6.38
C ASN A 196 -27.22 14.99 -6.49
N GLU A 197 -27.30 13.79 -5.90
CA GLU A 197 -28.50 12.96 -5.92
C GLU A 197 -29.32 13.07 -4.64
N THR A 198 -28.86 13.86 -3.66
CA THR A 198 -29.49 14.09 -2.36
C THR A 198 -29.85 12.82 -1.58
N ARG A 199 -29.03 11.76 -1.72
CA ARG A 199 -29.31 10.44 -1.13
C ARG A 199 -28.05 9.77 -0.56
N TRP A 200 -28.27 8.82 0.35
CA TRP A 200 -27.23 7.94 0.87
C TRP A 200 -27.03 6.73 -0.06
N GLY A 201 -25.83 6.59 -0.62
CA GLY A 201 -25.36 5.39 -1.30
C GLY A 201 -24.62 4.44 -0.37
N ILE A 202 -24.48 3.17 -0.76
CA ILE A 202 -23.62 2.19 -0.10
C ILE A 202 -22.25 2.25 -0.80
N ILE A 203 -21.16 2.26 -0.03
CA ILE A 203 -19.82 2.05 -0.59
C ILE A 203 -19.62 0.54 -0.68
N GLN A 204 -19.62 -0.01 -1.89
CA GLN A 204 -19.31 -1.41 -2.14
C GLN A 204 -17.92 -1.50 -2.75
N PHE A 205 -17.00 -2.19 -2.07
CA PHE A 205 -15.72 -2.58 -2.65
C PHE A 205 -15.95 -3.89 -3.38
N SER A 206 -15.99 -3.84 -4.70
CA SER A 206 -16.09 -5.03 -5.53
C SER A 206 -14.67 -5.39 -5.97
N PHE A 207 -14.11 -6.45 -5.38
CA PHE A 207 -12.86 -7.06 -5.81
C PHE A 207 -13.17 -8.13 -6.84
N GLY A 208 -12.42 -8.17 -7.92
CA GLY A 208 -12.62 -9.13 -9.00
C GLY A 208 -12.05 -8.65 -10.33
N TYR A 209 -12.08 -9.54 -11.32
CA TYR A 209 -11.60 -9.28 -12.67
C TYR A 209 -12.77 -8.96 -13.61
N ASN A 210 -12.60 -7.93 -14.45
CA ASN A 210 -13.65 -7.41 -15.31
C ASN A 210 -13.30 -7.37 -16.80
N ALA A 211 -12.13 -7.89 -17.20
CA ALA A 211 -11.67 -7.74 -18.58
C ALA A 211 -11.94 -8.97 -19.47
N PHE A 212 -12.48 -10.07 -18.91
CA PHE A 212 -12.98 -11.16 -19.75
C PHE A 212 -14.18 -10.71 -20.58
N ASP A 213 -14.38 -11.41 -21.69
CA ASP A 213 -15.39 -11.03 -22.66
C ASP A 213 -16.81 -11.18 -22.08
N ASN A 214 -17.77 -10.46 -22.65
CA ASN A 214 -19.19 -10.64 -22.33
C ASN A 214 -19.51 -10.59 -20.82
N ASN A 215 -18.81 -9.72 -20.09
CA ASN A 215 -18.89 -9.59 -18.63
C ASN A 215 -20.22 -9.02 -18.10
N GLY A 216 -21.04 -8.42 -18.98
CA GLY A 216 -22.29 -7.75 -18.64
C GLY A 216 -22.16 -6.65 -17.56
N GLY A 217 -20.96 -6.11 -17.35
CA GLY A 217 -20.65 -5.15 -16.28
C GLY A 217 -20.42 -5.77 -14.89
N GLY A 218 -20.47 -7.10 -14.76
CA GLY A 218 -20.13 -7.81 -13.53
C GLY A 218 -18.64 -8.14 -13.40
N LEU A 219 -18.28 -8.76 -12.28
CA LEU A 219 -16.91 -9.17 -11.96
C LEU A 219 -16.86 -10.68 -11.76
N TRP A 220 -15.77 -11.30 -12.20
CA TRP A 220 -15.37 -12.61 -11.72
C TRP A 220 -14.58 -12.46 -10.43
N THR A 221 -14.95 -13.21 -9.41
CA THR A 221 -14.32 -13.12 -8.09
C THR A 221 -13.43 -14.32 -7.79
N LYS A 222 -13.66 -15.45 -8.47
CA LYS A 222 -12.97 -16.72 -8.25
C LYS A 222 -12.65 -17.44 -9.55
N TYR A 223 -11.67 -18.33 -9.48
CA TYR A 223 -11.35 -19.27 -10.53
C TYR A 223 -10.77 -20.57 -9.96
N ILE A 224 -11.00 -21.67 -10.68
CA ILE A 224 -10.24 -22.90 -10.49
C ILE A 224 -8.89 -22.68 -11.16
N ASN A 225 -7.81 -22.77 -10.38
CA ASN A 225 -6.45 -22.81 -10.88
C ASN A 225 -5.98 -24.26 -10.98
N ILE A 226 -5.52 -24.64 -12.17
CA ILE A 226 -4.91 -25.93 -12.44
C ILE A 226 -3.45 -25.65 -12.82
N PRO A 227 -2.51 -25.77 -11.86
CA PRO A 227 -1.11 -25.51 -12.12
C PRO A 227 -0.58 -26.45 -13.22
N ILE A 228 0.26 -25.95 -14.12
CA ILE A 228 0.97 -26.79 -15.08
C ILE A 228 2.38 -27.06 -14.54
N THR A 229 2.73 -28.33 -14.37
CA THR A 229 4.04 -28.77 -13.84
C THR A 229 5.05 -29.08 -14.94
N THR A 230 4.55 -29.46 -16.13
CA THR A 230 5.35 -29.60 -17.36
C THR A 230 4.74 -28.69 -18.41
N THR A 231 5.46 -27.63 -18.81
CA THR A 231 4.97 -26.67 -19.80
C THR A 231 4.81 -27.34 -21.18
N PRO A 232 3.65 -27.21 -21.84
CA PRO A 232 3.41 -27.80 -23.15
C PRO A 232 4.30 -27.16 -24.23
N SER A 233 5.02 -27.97 -24.98
CA SER A 233 5.86 -27.53 -26.11
C SER A 233 5.08 -27.20 -27.39
N GLU A 234 3.82 -27.64 -27.45
CA GLU A 234 2.89 -27.46 -28.55
C GLU A 234 1.47 -27.34 -27.99
N TYR A 235 0.52 -26.86 -28.79
CA TYR A 235 -0.87 -26.88 -28.36
C TYR A 235 -1.41 -28.31 -28.29
N ALA A 236 -2.35 -28.55 -27.38
CA ALA A 236 -3.05 -29.82 -27.22
C ALA A 236 -4.43 -29.62 -26.59
N GLN A 237 -5.36 -30.54 -26.88
CA GLN A 237 -6.68 -30.55 -26.28
C GLN A 237 -6.68 -31.32 -24.95
N TYR A 238 -7.30 -30.72 -23.93
CA TYR A 238 -7.51 -31.33 -22.62
C TYR A 238 -8.98 -31.28 -22.22
N LYS A 239 -9.44 -32.31 -21.52
CA LYS A 239 -10.81 -32.39 -20.99
C LYS A 239 -10.80 -32.16 -19.48
N VAL A 240 -11.56 -31.19 -19.02
CA VAL A 240 -11.81 -30.91 -17.62
C VAL A 240 -13.22 -31.37 -17.27
N VAL A 241 -13.33 -32.32 -16.35
CA VAL A 241 -14.60 -32.80 -15.80
C VAL A 241 -14.77 -32.25 -14.40
N ILE A 242 -15.86 -31.54 -14.18
CA ILE A 242 -16.25 -31.05 -12.85
C ILE A 242 -17.48 -31.86 -12.43
N ASP A 243 -17.29 -32.75 -11.46
CA ASP A 243 -18.39 -33.52 -10.86
C ASP A 243 -18.85 -32.88 -9.53
N SER A 244 -19.71 -33.56 -8.78
CA SER A 244 -20.22 -33.07 -7.49
C SER A 244 -19.14 -32.74 -6.44
N ASN A 245 -17.96 -33.36 -6.54
CA ASN A 245 -16.88 -33.31 -5.55
C ASN A 245 -15.55 -32.82 -6.15
N ASN A 246 -15.23 -33.25 -7.37
CA ASN A 246 -13.90 -33.12 -7.94
C ASN A 246 -13.87 -32.33 -9.25
N VAL A 247 -12.77 -31.61 -9.44
CA VAL A 247 -12.30 -31.17 -10.75
C VAL A 247 -11.22 -32.16 -11.19
N THR A 248 -11.39 -32.79 -12.34
CA THR A 248 -10.47 -33.79 -12.89
C THR A 248 -10.06 -33.40 -14.31
N VAL A 249 -8.75 -33.45 -14.60
CA VAL A 249 -8.20 -33.16 -15.93
C VAL A 249 -7.80 -34.48 -16.59
N TYR A 250 -8.15 -34.63 -17.85
CA TYR A 250 -7.81 -35.76 -18.71
C TYR A 250 -7.11 -35.26 -19.97
N SER A 251 -6.10 -35.99 -20.45
CA SER A 251 -5.57 -35.86 -21.81
C SER A 251 -6.63 -36.25 -22.84
N ALA A 252 -6.37 -35.93 -24.12
CA ALA A 252 -7.30 -36.22 -25.22
C ALA A 252 -7.69 -37.72 -25.32
N ASP A 253 -6.79 -38.65 -24.98
CA ASP A 253 -7.07 -40.09 -25.01
C ASP A 253 -7.89 -40.61 -23.82
N GLY A 254 -8.10 -39.78 -22.81
CA GLY A 254 -8.83 -40.10 -21.59
C GLY A 254 -7.96 -40.50 -20.41
N THR A 255 -6.63 -40.36 -20.50
CA THR A 255 -5.75 -40.60 -19.34
C THR A 255 -5.92 -39.48 -18.31
N GLN A 256 -6.19 -39.84 -17.04
CA GLN A 256 -6.31 -38.86 -15.97
C GLN A 256 -4.95 -38.23 -15.65
N LYS A 257 -4.89 -36.90 -15.67
CA LYS A 257 -3.67 -36.11 -15.44
C LYS A 257 -3.60 -35.50 -14.05
N ALA A 258 -4.72 -34.97 -13.55
CA ALA A 258 -4.81 -34.38 -12.22
C ALA A 258 -6.24 -34.40 -11.67
N GLN A 259 -6.38 -34.31 -10.35
CA GLN A 259 -7.67 -34.24 -9.67
C GLN A 259 -7.56 -33.41 -8.39
N GLY A 260 -8.59 -32.61 -8.09
CA GLY A 260 -8.71 -31.82 -6.87
C GLY A 260 -10.15 -31.73 -6.38
N ALA A 261 -10.36 -31.91 -5.07
CA ALA A 261 -11.68 -31.91 -4.43
C ALA A 261 -12.19 -30.48 -4.14
N VAL A 262 -12.36 -29.68 -5.20
CA VAL A 262 -12.68 -28.25 -5.12
C VAL A 262 -14.00 -27.87 -5.80
N ALA A 263 -14.72 -28.83 -6.37
CA ALA A 263 -15.91 -28.55 -7.17
C ALA A 263 -17.07 -27.96 -6.36
N SER A 264 -17.11 -28.16 -5.04
CA SER A 264 -18.18 -27.61 -4.19
C SER A 264 -18.24 -26.08 -4.22
N ASP A 265 -17.10 -25.41 -4.33
CA ASP A 265 -17.07 -23.94 -4.46
C ASP A 265 -17.55 -23.50 -5.84
N PHE A 266 -17.12 -24.19 -6.91
CA PHE A 266 -17.61 -23.95 -8.27
C PHE A 266 -19.14 -24.00 -8.34
N TRP A 267 -19.75 -25.11 -7.89
CA TRP A 267 -21.21 -25.29 -7.93
C TRP A 267 -22.00 -24.34 -7.04
N ALA A 268 -21.37 -23.76 -6.01
CA ALA A 268 -22.02 -22.78 -5.15
C ALA A 268 -22.06 -21.38 -5.77
N ASN A 269 -21.23 -21.10 -6.80
CA ASN A 269 -21.01 -19.76 -7.31
C ASN A 269 -21.24 -19.62 -8.83
N VAL A 270 -21.08 -20.68 -9.63
CA VAL A 270 -21.33 -20.67 -11.08
C VAL A 270 -22.80 -20.42 -11.38
N LYS A 271 -23.12 -19.75 -12.49
CA LYS A 271 -24.50 -19.62 -12.94
C LYS A 271 -25.09 -20.97 -13.31
N SER A 272 -26.40 -21.12 -13.09
CA SER A 272 -27.13 -22.35 -13.42
C SER A 272 -27.20 -22.67 -14.91
N ASP A 273 -26.84 -21.71 -15.77
CA ASP A 273 -26.73 -21.87 -17.22
C ASP A 273 -25.26 -21.98 -17.71
N GLY A 274 -24.27 -21.92 -16.82
CA GLY A 274 -22.85 -22.00 -17.14
C GLY A 274 -22.28 -20.81 -17.93
N SER A 275 -23.09 -19.80 -18.24
CA SER A 275 -22.70 -18.70 -19.14
C SER A 275 -21.60 -17.78 -18.59
N ASP A 276 -21.30 -17.88 -17.30
CA ASP A 276 -20.21 -17.16 -16.64
C ASP A 276 -18.88 -17.91 -16.62
N ILE A 277 -18.76 -19.06 -17.29
CA ILE A 277 -17.50 -19.80 -17.38
C ILE A 277 -16.54 -19.10 -18.35
N ARG A 278 -15.28 -18.90 -17.94
CA ARG A 278 -14.18 -18.45 -18.81
C ARG A 278 -12.96 -19.32 -18.59
N VAL A 279 -12.26 -19.67 -19.65
CA VAL A 279 -10.99 -20.41 -19.58
C VAL A 279 -9.85 -19.50 -19.99
N PHE A 280 -8.76 -19.48 -19.22
CA PHE A 280 -7.65 -18.55 -19.44
C PHE A 280 -6.31 -19.10 -18.94
N ASP A 281 -5.21 -18.49 -19.39
CA ASP A 281 -3.84 -18.87 -19.02
C ASP A 281 -3.25 -18.03 -17.87
N GLN A 282 -1.96 -18.16 -17.58
CA GLN A 282 -1.26 -17.38 -16.55
C GLN A 282 -1.27 -15.85 -16.78
N ALA A 283 -1.39 -15.41 -18.03
CA ALA A 283 -1.42 -14.01 -18.41
C ALA A 283 -2.84 -13.43 -18.39
N LYS A 284 -3.87 -14.26 -18.11
CA LYS A 284 -5.30 -13.93 -18.25
C LYS A 284 -5.73 -13.75 -19.69
N GLU A 285 -4.99 -14.32 -20.63
CA GLU A 285 -5.44 -14.45 -22.01
C GLU A 285 -6.46 -15.58 -22.11
N GLN A 286 -7.60 -15.31 -22.74
CA GLN A 286 -8.68 -16.29 -22.85
C GLN A 286 -8.31 -17.39 -23.86
N LEU A 287 -8.60 -18.63 -23.48
CA LEU A 287 -8.37 -19.81 -24.30
C LEU A 287 -9.70 -20.27 -24.88
N TYR A 288 -9.68 -20.80 -26.11
CA TYR A 288 -10.85 -21.43 -26.67
C TYR A 288 -11.20 -22.70 -25.89
N PHE A 289 -12.48 -22.83 -25.58
CA PHE A 289 -13.04 -23.94 -24.84
C PHE A 289 -14.40 -24.34 -25.41
N TRP A 290 -14.89 -25.51 -25.02
CA TRP A 290 -16.20 -25.99 -25.38
C TRP A 290 -16.83 -26.69 -24.19
N ILE A 291 -18.07 -26.34 -23.88
CA ILE A 291 -18.83 -27.00 -22.82
C ILE A 291 -19.65 -28.11 -23.50
N GLU A 292 -19.11 -29.33 -23.49
CA GLU A 292 -19.76 -30.52 -24.06
C GLU A 292 -20.98 -30.95 -23.23
N GLU A 293 -20.94 -30.76 -21.91
CA GLU A 293 -22.05 -31.06 -21.03
C GLU A 293 -22.07 -30.06 -19.88
N PHE A 294 -23.25 -29.52 -19.56
CA PHE A 294 -23.47 -28.73 -18.36
C PHE A 294 -24.82 -29.05 -17.73
N ASP A 295 -24.78 -29.87 -16.70
CA ASP A 295 -25.93 -30.22 -15.87
C ASP A 295 -25.73 -29.69 -14.46
N TYR A 296 -26.28 -28.50 -14.21
CA TYR A 296 -26.22 -27.86 -12.91
C TYR A 296 -26.93 -28.67 -11.80
N SER A 297 -28.02 -29.37 -12.14
CA SER A 297 -28.82 -30.11 -11.16
C SER A 297 -28.10 -31.35 -10.67
N ASN A 298 -27.47 -32.09 -11.59
CA ASN A 298 -26.69 -33.28 -11.29
C ASN A 298 -25.21 -32.97 -11.00
N LYS A 299 -24.83 -31.68 -11.01
CA LYS A 299 -23.47 -31.19 -10.74
C LYS A 299 -22.43 -31.88 -11.63
N LYS A 300 -22.63 -31.79 -12.93
CA LYS A 300 -21.72 -32.35 -13.93
C LYS A 300 -21.46 -31.34 -15.03
N ALA A 301 -20.18 -31.01 -15.24
CA ALA A 301 -19.74 -30.25 -16.38
C ALA A 301 -18.58 -30.97 -17.08
N VAL A 302 -18.59 -30.99 -18.41
CA VAL A 302 -17.48 -31.50 -19.24
C VAL A 302 -17.04 -30.36 -20.15
N ILE A 303 -15.81 -29.91 -19.95
CA ILE A 303 -15.24 -28.75 -20.64
C ILE A 303 -14.00 -29.21 -21.39
N TRP A 304 -14.00 -29.05 -22.71
CA TRP A 304 -12.81 -29.22 -23.54
C TRP A 304 -12.09 -27.89 -23.69
N VAL A 305 -10.76 -27.92 -23.68
CA VAL A 305 -9.91 -26.72 -23.76
C VAL A 305 -8.82 -26.96 -24.79
N ASN A 306 -8.60 -25.97 -25.67
CA ASN A 306 -7.40 -25.89 -26.49
C ASN A 306 -6.31 -25.16 -25.70
N LEU A 307 -5.41 -25.93 -25.09
CA LEU A 307 -4.34 -25.39 -24.28
C LEU A 307 -3.17 -24.94 -25.17
N THR A 308 -2.88 -23.64 -25.14
CA THR A 308 -1.80 -23.04 -25.93
C THR A 308 -0.41 -23.51 -25.46
N ALA A 309 0.51 -23.65 -26.42
CA ALA A 309 1.92 -23.93 -26.12
C ALA A 309 2.52 -22.84 -25.20
N GLY A 310 3.34 -23.25 -24.24
CA GLY A 310 3.98 -22.30 -23.30
C GLY A 310 3.13 -21.89 -22.10
N SER A 311 1.87 -22.31 -22.00
CA SER A 311 1.04 -22.03 -20.81
C SER A 311 1.64 -22.65 -19.54
N SER A 312 1.69 -21.89 -18.45
CA SER A 312 2.11 -22.35 -17.13
C SER A 312 0.93 -22.55 -16.15
N GLU A 313 -0.26 -22.11 -16.55
CA GLU A 313 -1.50 -22.34 -15.82
C GLU A 313 -2.65 -22.61 -16.79
N LEU A 314 -3.59 -23.44 -16.36
CA LEU A 314 -4.92 -23.56 -16.95
C LEU A 314 -5.94 -23.13 -15.90
N ASN A 315 -6.68 -22.07 -16.18
CA ASN A 315 -7.59 -21.46 -15.20
C ASN A 315 -9.02 -21.43 -15.73
N ILE A 316 -10.00 -21.59 -14.84
CA ILE A 316 -11.44 -21.53 -15.16
C ILE A 316 -12.13 -20.54 -14.21
N ALA A 317 -12.48 -19.34 -14.71
CA ALA A 317 -13.23 -18.34 -13.94
C ALA A 317 -14.73 -18.65 -13.91
N TYR A 318 -15.37 -18.29 -12.80
CA TYR A 318 -16.82 -18.37 -12.58
C TYR A 318 -17.25 -17.35 -11.51
N GLY A 319 -18.56 -17.25 -11.24
CA GLY A 319 -19.12 -16.38 -10.21
C GLY A 319 -19.50 -14.97 -10.69
N ASN A 320 -19.62 -14.76 -12.01
CA ASN A 320 -20.09 -13.48 -12.56
C ASN A 320 -21.58 -13.58 -12.95
N PRO A 321 -22.54 -13.15 -12.11
CA PRO A 321 -23.96 -13.29 -12.40
C PRO A 321 -24.43 -12.47 -13.61
N SER A 322 -23.68 -11.44 -14.01
CA SER A 322 -23.99 -10.58 -15.15
C SER A 322 -23.43 -11.09 -16.48
N ALA A 323 -22.55 -12.09 -16.45
CA ALA A 323 -21.92 -12.61 -17.66
C ALA A 323 -22.95 -13.25 -18.60
N THR A 324 -22.70 -13.11 -19.90
CA THR A 324 -23.37 -13.87 -20.97
C THR A 324 -22.36 -14.85 -21.59
N LYS A 325 -22.86 -15.77 -22.44
CA LYS A 325 -22.04 -16.80 -23.11
C LYS A 325 -20.76 -16.21 -23.72
N SER A 326 -19.62 -16.88 -23.52
CA SER A 326 -18.32 -16.41 -24.02
C SER A 326 -18.23 -16.61 -25.54
N ALA A 327 -17.57 -15.69 -26.24
CA ALA A 327 -17.16 -15.85 -27.62
C ALA A 327 -15.99 -16.86 -27.77
N TYR A 328 -15.34 -17.25 -26.67
CA TYR A 328 -14.33 -18.30 -26.65
C TYR A 328 -14.92 -19.70 -26.41
N GLU A 329 -16.23 -19.80 -26.15
CA GLU A 329 -16.95 -21.07 -26.10
C GLU A 329 -17.30 -21.52 -27.53
N ASP A 330 -16.31 -22.03 -28.26
CA ASP A 330 -16.40 -22.40 -29.67
C ASP A 330 -15.67 -23.73 -29.94
N ALA A 331 -16.45 -24.80 -30.14
CA ALA A 331 -15.93 -26.14 -30.43
C ALA A 331 -15.07 -26.20 -31.69
N ARG A 332 -15.36 -25.38 -32.71
CA ARG A 332 -14.62 -25.35 -33.98
C ARG A 332 -13.21 -24.74 -33.82
N GLN A 333 -12.96 -24.03 -32.72
CA GLN A 333 -11.64 -23.54 -32.33
C GLN A 333 -10.92 -24.47 -31.34
N VAL A 334 -11.63 -25.45 -30.77
CA VAL A 334 -11.08 -26.43 -29.82
C VAL A 334 -10.55 -27.67 -30.53
N PHE A 335 -11.37 -28.23 -31.42
CA PHE A 335 -11.09 -29.50 -32.10
C PHE A 335 -10.52 -29.28 -33.51
N GLU A 336 -9.80 -30.28 -34.03
CA GLU A 336 -9.24 -30.24 -35.40
C GLU A 336 -10.34 -30.30 -36.49
N LEU A 337 -11.46 -30.92 -36.10
CA LEU A 337 -12.74 -31.01 -36.79
C LEU A 337 -13.82 -31.13 -35.72
N PHE A 338 -14.94 -30.41 -35.87
CA PHE A 338 -16.12 -30.55 -35.03
C PHE A 338 -17.37 -30.34 -35.88
N ASP A 339 -18.36 -31.20 -35.68
CA ASP A 339 -19.70 -31.02 -36.23
C ASP A 339 -20.72 -31.76 -35.35
N ASP A 340 -21.68 -31.03 -34.82
CA ASP A 340 -22.80 -31.55 -34.03
C ASP A 340 -24.08 -31.73 -34.88
N PHE A 341 -24.09 -31.32 -36.15
CA PHE A 341 -25.23 -31.49 -37.06
C PHE A 341 -26.56 -30.91 -36.54
N GLU A 342 -26.48 -29.85 -35.71
CA GLU A 342 -27.64 -29.21 -35.07
C GLU A 342 -28.22 -28.02 -35.86
N ASP A 343 -27.61 -27.66 -37.00
CA ASP A 343 -28.03 -26.51 -37.80
C ASP A 343 -28.89 -26.88 -39.03
N GLY A 344 -28.95 -28.17 -39.38
CA GLY A 344 -29.79 -28.68 -40.46
C GLY A 344 -29.18 -28.45 -41.85
N GLU A 345 -27.92 -28.06 -41.94
CA GLU A 345 -27.20 -27.84 -43.18
C GLU A 345 -25.84 -28.55 -43.16
N ILE A 346 -25.59 -29.41 -44.16
CA ILE A 346 -24.28 -30.05 -44.31
C ILE A 346 -23.20 -28.97 -44.46
N ASP A 347 -22.40 -28.84 -43.41
CA ASP A 347 -21.39 -27.80 -43.27
C ASP A 347 -20.42 -27.82 -44.47
N ALA A 348 -19.97 -26.64 -44.93
CA ALA A 348 -19.15 -26.51 -46.14
C ALA A 348 -17.76 -27.19 -46.05
N ILE A 349 -17.37 -27.64 -44.85
CA ILE A 349 -16.17 -28.44 -44.61
C ILE A 349 -16.30 -29.87 -45.16
N TRP A 350 -17.53 -30.34 -45.39
CA TRP A 350 -17.83 -31.67 -45.87
C TRP A 350 -18.00 -31.72 -47.38
N SER A 351 -17.54 -32.83 -47.96
CA SER A 351 -17.83 -33.26 -49.31
C SER A 351 -18.67 -34.52 -49.25
N THR A 352 -19.71 -34.60 -50.07
CA THR A 352 -20.59 -35.77 -50.14
C THR A 352 -20.42 -36.52 -51.44
N GLN A 353 -20.69 -37.82 -51.41
CA GLN A 353 -20.78 -38.67 -52.58
C GLN A 353 -22.08 -39.47 -52.52
N ASN A 354 -22.78 -39.50 -53.66
CA ASN A 354 -24.13 -40.03 -53.81
C ASN A 354 -25.19 -39.20 -53.06
N THR A 355 -26.47 -39.47 -53.34
CA THR A 355 -27.60 -38.64 -52.89
C THR A 355 -28.16 -39.04 -51.51
N GLY A 356 -27.55 -40.02 -50.83
CA GLY A 356 -28.04 -40.55 -49.56
C GLY A 356 -27.41 -39.93 -48.32
N VAL A 357 -26.93 -38.69 -48.42
CA VAL A 357 -26.37 -37.93 -47.30
C VAL A 357 -27.32 -36.79 -46.97
N ASN A 358 -27.92 -36.81 -45.78
CA ASN A 358 -28.90 -35.81 -45.37
C ASN A 358 -28.68 -35.44 -43.91
N GLU A 359 -28.77 -34.16 -43.59
CA GLU A 359 -28.84 -33.67 -42.22
C GLU A 359 -30.27 -33.22 -41.95
N ASN A 360 -30.91 -33.83 -40.97
CA ASN A 360 -32.25 -33.47 -40.52
C ASN A 360 -32.38 -33.86 -39.04
N ASP A 361 -33.21 -33.13 -38.30
CA ASP A 361 -33.55 -33.45 -36.90
C ASP A 361 -32.32 -33.55 -35.97
N GLY A 362 -31.30 -32.72 -36.18
CA GLY A 362 -30.11 -32.66 -35.33
C GLY A 362 -29.12 -33.80 -35.57
N VAL A 363 -29.23 -34.54 -36.67
CA VAL A 363 -28.36 -35.70 -36.95
C VAL A 363 -28.02 -35.83 -38.44
N LEU A 364 -26.81 -36.32 -38.71
CA LEU A 364 -26.39 -36.74 -40.04
C LEU A 364 -26.90 -38.16 -40.32
N THR A 365 -27.65 -38.31 -41.40
CA THR A 365 -28.14 -39.60 -41.89
C THR A 365 -27.43 -40.00 -43.19
N LEU A 366 -26.80 -41.17 -43.16
CA LEU A 366 -26.25 -41.85 -44.34
C LEU A 366 -27.15 -43.03 -44.70
N GLU A 367 -27.77 -42.98 -45.88
CA GLU A 367 -28.63 -44.03 -46.43
C GLU A 367 -28.03 -44.59 -47.72
N SER A 368 -27.90 -45.92 -47.84
CA SER A 368 -27.44 -46.54 -49.09
C SER A 368 -28.49 -46.42 -50.20
N VAL A 369 -28.10 -45.93 -51.38
CA VAL A 369 -29.02 -45.69 -52.52
C VAL A 369 -28.55 -46.43 -53.76
N SER A 370 -29.43 -47.25 -54.37
CA SER A 370 -29.17 -47.94 -55.66
C SER A 370 -27.87 -48.74 -55.69
N ASP A 371 -27.66 -49.57 -54.68
CA ASP A 371 -26.45 -50.40 -54.49
C ASP A 371 -25.13 -49.62 -54.32
N ALA A 372 -25.20 -48.31 -54.05
CA ALA A 372 -24.04 -47.46 -53.77
C ALA A 372 -23.96 -47.08 -52.28
N SER A 373 -22.73 -47.06 -51.75
CA SER A 373 -22.45 -46.55 -50.40
C SER A 373 -22.67 -45.03 -50.36
N SER A 374 -23.23 -44.51 -49.28
CA SER A 374 -23.27 -43.06 -49.04
C SER A 374 -22.04 -42.66 -48.25
N VAL A 375 -21.39 -41.60 -48.71
CA VAL A 375 -20.11 -41.14 -48.15
C VAL A 375 -20.17 -39.65 -47.89
N ILE A 376 -19.73 -39.25 -46.71
CA ILE A 376 -19.37 -37.87 -46.39
C ILE A 376 -17.92 -37.86 -45.92
N TYR A 377 -17.14 -36.88 -46.35
CA TYR A 377 -15.72 -36.83 -46.05
C TYR A 377 -15.19 -35.41 -46.06
N THR A 378 -14.06 -35.19 -45.39
CA THR A 378 -13.37 -33.90 -45.34
C THR A 378 -11.87 -34.10 -45.43
N SER A 379 -11.16 -33.12 -45.96
CA SER A 379 -9.69 -33.11 -46.02
C SER A 379 -9.10 -32.74 -44.66
N LYS A 380 -9.13 -33.69 -43.73
CA LYS A 380 -8.46 -33.73 -42.41
C LYS A 380 -8.17 -35.22 -42.12
N PRO A 381 -7.01 -35.70 -41.57
CA PRO A 381 -5.93 -34.98 -40.89
C PRO A 381 -4.50 -35.58 -41.11
N ASN A 382 -3.50 -35.05 -40.39
CA ASN A 382 -2.21 -35.74 -40.15
C ASN A 382 -2.24 -36.47 -38.79
N PRO A 383 -2.01 -37.80 -38.73
CA PRO A 383 -1.80 -38.52 -37.47
C PRO A 383 -0.60 -37.96 -36.68
N PRO A 384 -0.56 -38.15 -35.35
CA PRO A 384 -1.45 -38.98 -34.53
C PRO A 384 -2.75 -38.27 -34.11
N ILE A 385 -3.88 -38.98 -34.14
CA ILE A 385 -5.23 -38.42 -33.98
C ILE A 385 -6.16 -39.29 -33.12
N ILE A 386 -7.24 -38.68 -32.67
CA ILE A 386 -8.42 -39.34 -32.11
C ILE A 386 -9.65 -38.91 -32.90
N ILE A 387 -10.52 -39.84 -33.27
CA ILE A 387 -11.81 -39.58 -33.90
C ILE A 387 -12.88 -40.09 -32.94
N GLU A 388 -13.78 -39.22 -32.51
CA GLU A 388 -14.90 -39.58 -31.64
C GLU A 388 -16.23 -39.09 -32.20
N GLY A 389 -17.29 -39.77 -31.81
CA GLY A 389 -18.64 -39.30 -32.03
C GLY A 389 -19.66 -40.34 -31.61
N LYS A 390 -20.89 -40.15 -32.05
CA LYS A 390 -21.99 -41.07 -31.84
C LYS A 390 -22.44 -41.66 -33.16
N PHE A 391 -22.92 -42.89 -33.12
CA PHE A 391 -23.59 -43.50 -34.26
C PHE A 391 -24.78 -44.34 -33.81
N ASN A 392 -25.75 -44.49 -34.71
CA ASN A 392 -26.91 -45.33 -34.56
C ASN A 392 -27.14 -46.11 -35.85
N LEU A 393 -27.08 -47.43 -35.77
CA LEU A 393 -27.42 -48.33 -36.88
C LEU A 393 -28.95 -48.49 -36.91
N VAL A 394 -29.63 -47.76 -37.81
CA VAL A 394 -31.10 -47.75 -37.85
C VAL A 394 -31.66 -49.01 -38.53
N SER A 395 -30.96 -49.50 -39.55
CA SER A 395 -31.21 -50.79 -40.17
C SER A 395 -29.91 -51.63 -40.19
N ASP A 396 -29.99 -52.86 -40.68
CA ASP A 396 -28.82 -53.74 -40.82
C ASP A 396 -27.73 -53.07 -41.69
N GLY A 397 -26.52 -53.62 -41.73
CA GLY A 397 -25.42 -53.11 -42.54
C GLY A 397 -24.20 -52.67 -41.74
N LEU A 398 -23.60 -51.53 -42.07
CA LEU A 398 -22.39 -51.05 -41.39
C LEU A 398 -22.34 -49.53 -41.26
N PHE A 399 -21.63 -49.10 -40.22
CA PHE A 399 -21.02 -47.79 -40.10
C PHE A 399 -19.51 -47.94 -40.25
N GLN A 400 -18.92 -47.23 -41.20
CA GLN A 400 -17.47 -47.23 -41.41
C GLN A 400 -16.91 -45.83 -41.19
N VAL A 401 -15.89 -45.75 -40.35
CA VAL A 401 -15.06 -44.56 -40.18
C VAL A 401 -13.76 -44.79 -40.93
N ALA A 402 -13.57 -44.08 -42.03
CA ALA A 402 -12.34 -44.10 -42.83
C ALA A 402 -11.43 -42.93 -42.42
N PHE A 403 -10.13 -43.19 -42.33
CA PHE A 403 -9.11 -42.20 -41.93
C PHE A 403 -7.74 -42.60 -42.47
N ALA A 404 -6.78 -41.66 -42.44
CA ALA A 404 -5.49 -41.81 -43.12
C ALA A 404 -5.69 -42.25 -44.58
N TRP A 405 -6.69 -41.67 -45.25
CA TRP A 405 -7.16 -42.09 -46.56
C TRP A 405 -6.53 -41.22 -47.66
N ASP A 406 -5.81 -41.82 -48.59
CA ASP A 406 -5.02 -41.14 -49.64
C ASP A 406 -5.79 -40.92 -50.95
N GLY A 407 -6.92 -40.23 -50.86
CA GLY A 407 -7.64 -39.78 -52.04
C GLY A 407 -9.06 -39.33 -51.74
N GLN A 408 -9.65 -38.56 -52.65
CA GLN A 408 -11.06 -38.24 -52.55
C GLN A 408 -11.89 -39.51 -52.76
N PHE A 409 -12.90 -39.79 -51.94
CA PHE A 409 -13.74 -40.99 -52.06
C PHE A 409 -14.50 -41.12 -53.42
N SER A 410 -14.43 -40.10 -54.29
CA SER A 410 -15.24 -39.89 -55.51
C SER A 410 -14.90 -40.71 -56.77
N ASN A 411 -13.77 -41.42 -56.83
CA ASN A 411 -13.28 -42.06 -58.07
C ASN A 411 -13.06 -43.58 -57.93
N ILE A 412 -13.98 -44.41 -58.41
CA ILE A 412 -13.88 -45.88 -58.33
C ILE A 412 -12.65 -46.46 -59.07
N ASN A 413 -11.99 -45.65 -59.91
CA ASN A 413 -10.81 -46.04 -60.68
C ASN A 413 -9.49 -45.60 -60.04
N ASN A 414 -9.53 -44.97 -58.86
CA ASN A 414 -8.33 -44.58 -58.13
C ASN A 414 -8.05 -45.63 -57.03
N PRO A 415 -6.88 -46.28 -57.01
CA PRO A 415 -6.51 -47.21 -55.96
C PRO A 415 -6.39 -46.49 -54.61
N TYR A 416 -7.50 -46.37 -53.86
CA TYR A 416 -7.45 -45.79 -52.52
C TYR A 416 -6.73 -46.70 -51.55
N ASN A 417 -5.94 -46.05 -50.71
CA ASN A 417 -5.28 -46.60 -49.58
C ASN A 417 -5.74 -45.77 -48.36
N GLY A 418 -6.45 -46.39 -47.43
CA GLY A 418 -6.63 -45.85 -46.09
C GLY A 418 -6.64 -46.89 -45.00
N LEU A 419 -7.04 -46.45 -43.82
CA LEU A 419 -7.48 -47.29 -42.72
C LEU A 419 -8.97 -47.08 -42.51
N SER A 420 -9.63 -48.07 -41.92
CA SER A 420 -10.98 -47.86 -41.43
C SER A 420 -11.30 -48.73 -40.23
N VAL A 421 -12.15 -48.22 -39.35
CA VAL A 421 -12.88 -49.04 -38.38
C VAL A 421 -14.30 -49.21 -38.89
N VAL A 422 -14.77 -50.45 -38.91
CA VAL A 422 -16.10 -50.81 -39.40
C VAL A 422 -16.90 -51.48 -38.30
N TYR A 423 -18.09 -50.93 -38.03
CA TYR A 423 -19.06 -51.40 -37.07
C TYR A 423 -20.20 -52.07 -37.84
N TYR A 424 -20.26 -53.41 -37.82
CA TYR A 424 -21.26 -54.18 -38.55
C TYR A 424 -22.45 -54.56 -37.68
N ALA A 425 -23.66 -54.32 -38.18
CA ALA A 425 -24.90 -54.76 -37.57
C ALA A 425 -25.16 -56.27 -37.74
N ALA A 426 -26.31 -56.67 -37.20
CA ALA A 426 -26.95 -58.00 -37.10
C ALA A 426 -26.54 -59.11 -38.09
N SER A 427 -26.29 -58.80 -39.36
CA SER A 427 -25.87 -59.81 -40.34
C SER A 427 -24.45 -60.35 -40.13
N LYS A 428 -23.60 -59.61 -39.40
CA LYS A 428 -22.21 -59.99 -39.13
C LYS A 428 -21.77 -59.81 -37.67
N ASP A 429 -22.31 -58.83 -36.95
CA ASP A 429 -22.00 -58.56 -35.53
C ASP A 429 -20.49 -58.49 -35.22
N ALA A 430 -19.82 -57.49 -35.77
CA ALA A 430 -18.38 -57.32 -35.58
C ALA A 430 -17.93 -55.85 -35.57
N ILE A 431 -16.83 -55.59 -34.85
CA ILE A 431 -15.97 -54.43 -35.09
C ILE A 431 -14.70 -54.93 -35.78
N GLU A 432 -14.36 -54.33 -36.92
CA GLU A 432 -13.16 -54.66 -37.68
C GLU A 432 -12.28 -53.44 -37.89
N ILE A 433 -10.98 -53.61 -37.69
CA ILE A 433 -9.97 -52.69 -38.19
C ILE A 433 -9.51 -53.21 -39.54
N ARG A 434 -9.57 -52.38 -40.57
CA ARG A 434 -9.20 -52.72 -41.94
C ARG A 434 -8.13 -51.79 -42.46
N SER A 435 -7.24 -52.35 -43.28
CA SER A 435 -6.37 -51.60 -44.17
C SER A 435 -6.89 -51.72 -45.60
N TRP A 436 -6.79 -50.65 -46.36
CA TRP A 436 -7.16 -50.60 -47.76
C TRP A 436 -5.91 -50.41 -48.60
N SER A 437 -5.75 -51.22 -49.63
CA SER A 437 -4.66 -51.09 -50.59
C SER A 437 -5.24 -51.21 -51.98
N SER A 438 -5.15 -50.14 -52.76
CA SER A 438 -5.70 -50.10 -54.11
C SER A 438 -7.19 -50.43 -54.22
N GLY A 439 -7.97 -50.05 -53.22
CA GLY A 439 -9.40 -50.37 -53.12
C GLY A 439 -9.70 -51.75 -52.51
N ASP A 440 -8.70 -52.62 -52.37
CA ASP A 440 -8.87 -53.93 -51.72
C ASP A 440 -8.73 -53.80 -50.20
N ALA A 441 -9.70 -54.34 -49.46
CA ALA A 441 -9.69 -54.33 -48.01
C ALA A 441 -9.06 -55.60 -47.43
N SER A 442 -8.15 -55.44 -46.48
CA SER A 442 -7.62 -56.50 -45.62
C SER A 442 -7.99 -56.24 -44.16
N ILE A 443 -8.55 -57.25 -43.48
CA ILE A 443 -8.84 -57.18 -42.05
C ILE A 443 -7.52 -57.30 -41.29
N LEU A 444 -7.22 -56.31 -40.45
CA LEU A 444 -6.06 -56.33 -39.55
C LEU A 444 -6.40 -57.00 -38.22
N GLU A 445 -7.57 -56.71 -37.67
CA GLU A 445 -8.09 -57.36 -36.48
C GLU A 445 -9.62 -57.26 -36.42
N SER A 446 -10.28 -58.21 -35.76
CA SER A 446 -11.73 -58.27 -35.61
C SER A 446 -12.14 -58.74 -34.22
N VAL A 447 -13.28 -58.23 -33.74
CA VAL A 447 -13.94 -58.73 -32.53
C VAL A 447 -15.44 -58.87 -32.77
N SER A 448 -16.07 -59.91 -32.20
CA SER A 448 -17.52 -60.05 -32.23
C SER A 448 -18.18 -59.01 -31.34
N GLN A 449 -19.15 -58.28 -31.88
CA GLN A 449 -19.90 -57.26 -31.17
C GLN A 449 -21.28 -57.12 -31.80
N SER A 450 -22.33 -57.39 -31.03
CA SER A 450 -23.71 -57.19 -31.47
C SER A 450 -24.19 -55.78 -31.16
N TYR A 451 -25.11 -55.28 -31.98
CA TYR A 451 -25.75 -53.97 -31.82
C TYR A 451 -27.26 -54.11 -31.74
N THR A 452 -27.88 -53.27 -30.90
CA THR A 452 -29.32 -53.05 -30.96
C THR A 452 -29.58 -52.00 -32.03
N LEU A 453 -30.36 -52.34 -33.06
CA LEU A 453 -30.75 -51.36 -34.08
C LEU A 453 -31.57 -50.23 -33.45
N GLY A 454 -31.32 -49.00 -33.88
CA GLY A 454 -31.98 -47.80 -33.33
C GLY A 454 -31.37 -47.30 -32.01
N GLN A 455 -30.33 -47.94 -31.48
CA GLN A 455 -29.64 -47.49 -30.27
C GLN A 455 -28.41 -46.64 -30.64
N TRP A 456 -28.27 -45.50 -29.96
CA TRP A 456 -27.07 -44.68 -30.03
C TRP A 456 -25.92 -45.29 -29.24
N TYR A 457 -24.74 -45.33 -29.86
CA TYR A 457 -23.48 -45.76 -29.27
C TYR A 457 -22.43 -44.68 -29.44
N LYS A 458 -21.51 -44.56 -28.47
CA LYS A 458 -20.31 -43.72 -28.63
C LYS A 458 -19.20 -44.55 -29.26
N PHE A 459 -18.58 -44.01 -30.31
CA PHE A 459 -17.36 -44.59 -30.86
C PHE A 459 -16.17 -43.67 -30.56
N LYS A 460 -15.01 -44.29 -30.35
CA LYS A 460 -13.73 -43.59 -30.31
C LYS A 460 -12.68 -44.42 -31.03
N ILE A 461 -11.89 -43.78 -31.87
CA ILE A 461 -10.79 -44.39 -32.60
C ILE A 461 -9.54 -43.60 -32.24
N VAL A 462 -8.55 -44.28 -31.66
CA VAL A 462 -7.24 -43.69 -31.37
C VAL A 462 -6.24 -44.25 -32.36
N TYR A 463 -5.56 -43.36 -33.08
CA TYR A 463 -4.55 -43.73 -34.06
C TYR A 463 -3.25 -42.96 -33.82
N ASP A 464 -2.22 -43.66 -33.36
CA ASP A 464 -0.93 -43.08 -32.97
C ASP A 464 0.10 -43.02 -34.12
N GLY A 465 -0.33 -43.35 -35.35
CA GLY A 465 0.54 -43.51 -36.52
C GLY A 465 0.92 -44.97 -36.80
N ASN A 466 0.96 -45.83 -35.78
CA ASN A 466 1.34 -47.25 -35.90
C ASN A 466 0.24 -48.20 -35.39
N THR A 467 -0.60 -47.76 -34.47
CA THR A 467 -1.62 -48.57 -33.80
C THR A 467 -2.97 -47.91 -33.96
N VAL A 468 -3.96 -48.68 -34.40
CA VAL A 468 -5.36 -48.30 -34.38
C VAL A 468 -6.02 -49.01 -33.21
N ARG A 469 -6.71 -48.27 -32.34
CA ARG A 469 -7.54 -48.80 -31.26
C ARG A 469 -8.97 -48.29 -31.43
N ALA A 470 -9.93 -49.19 -31.44
CA ALA A 470 -11.35 -48.86 -31.54
C ALA A 470 -12.07 -49.15 -30.22
N PHE A 471 -12.86 -48.18 -29.80
CA PHE A 471 -13.65 -48.18 -28.57
C PHE A 471 -15.13 -48.07 -28.91
N LEU A 472 -15.96 -48.67 -28.05
CA LEU A 472 -17.41 -48.54 -28.05
C LEU A 472 -17.86 -48.27 -26.62
N ASP A 473 -18.59 -47.18 -26.40
CA ASP A 473 -19.02 -46.70 -25.08
C ASP A 473 -17.87 -46.65 -24.06
N ASP A 474 -16.78 -46.00 -24.47
CA ASP A 474 -15.55 -45.83 -23.68
C ASP A 474 -14.77 -47.12 -23.35
N VAL A 475 -15.20 -48.27 -23.85
CA VAL A 475 -14.52 -49.56 -23.67
C VAL A 475 -13.73 -49.92 -24.93
N GLU A 476 -12.42 -50.19 -24.79
CA GLU A 476 -11.59 -50.68 -25.90
C GLU A 476 -12.10 -52.06 -26.35
N LYS A 477 -12.37 -52.21 -27.65
CA LYS A 477 -12.92 -53.43 -28.24
C LYS A 477 -11.90 -54.19 -29.06
N VAL A 478 -11.11 -53.47 -29.85
CA VAL A 478 -10.15 -54.07 -30.77
C VAL A 478 -8.96 -53.13 -31.02
N SER A 479 -7.78 -53.70 -31.22
CA SER A 479 -6.53 -52.99 -31.44
C SER A 479 -5.69 -53.71 -32.50
N ALA A 480 -5.08 -52.97 -33.42
CA ALA A 480 -4.25 -53.53 -34.47
C ALA A 480 -3.03 -52.65 -34.78
N GLN A 481 -1.92 -53.30 -35.10
CA GLN A 481 -0.75 -52.63 -35.67
C GLN A 481 -0.93 -52.40 -37.17
N THR A 482 -0.40 -51.30 -37.67
CA THR A 482 -0.42 -50.90 -39.07
C THR A 482 0.92 -50.25 -39.43
N THR A 483 1.32 -50.39 -40.68
CA THR A 483 2.49 -49.69 -41.26
C THR A 483 2.09 -48.49 -42.10
N LYS A 484 0.78 -48.28 -42.25
CA LYS A 484 0.23 -47.11 -42.91
C LYS A 484 0.21 -45.96 -41.94
N ASP A 485 0.69 -44.80 -42.37
CA ASP A 485 0.99 -43.63 -41.54
C ASP A 485 0.40 -42.30 -42.07
N SER A 486 -0.25 -42.29 -43.24
CA SER A 486 -0.57 -41.03 -43.91
C SER A 486 -1.75 -41.11 -44.89
N GLY A 487 -2.49 -40.00 -44.97
CA GLY A 487 -3.59 -39.74 -45.88
C GLY A 487 -4.46 -38.60 -45.36
N ASP A 488 -4.85 -37.68 -46.24
CA ASP A 488 -5.37 -36.36 -45.84
C ASP A 488 -6.87 -36.33 -45.53
N TYR A 489 -7.56 -37.49 -45.59
CA TYR A 489 -9.01 -37.54 -45.48
C TYR A 489 -9.51 -38.43 -44.33
N ILE A 490 -10.59 -37.94 -43.72
CA ILE A 490 -11.52 -38.69 -42.87
C ILE A 490 -12.86 -38.70 -43.57
N GLY A 491 -13.56 -39.83 -43.47
CA GLY A 491 -14.91 -39.94 -43.96
C GLY A 491 -15.73 -40.95 -43.20
N PHE A 492 -17.03 -40.82 -43.35
CA PHE A 492 -18.04 -41.72 -42.80
C PHE A 492 -18.81 -42.36 -43.94
N ILE A 493 -19.01 -43.66 -43.83
CA ILE A 493 -19.58 -44.50 -44.89
C ILE A 493 -20.68 -45.37 -44.30
N ALA A 494 -21.82 -45.42 -44.98
CA ALA A 494 -22.86 -46.42 -44.77
C ALA A 494 -23.04 -47.27 -46.05
N SER A 495 -23.08 -48.59 -45.91
CA SER A 495 -23.19 -49.53 -47.04
C SER A 495 -23.58 -50.94 -46.59
N THR A 496 -24.28 -51.71 -47.43
CA THR A 496 -23.77 -53.05 -47.78
C THR A 496 -24.15 -53.37 -49.22
N ALA A 497 -23.26 -54.07 -49.93
CA ALA A 497 -23.26 -54.24 -51.38
C ALA A 497 -24.43 -55.06 -51.99
N THR A 498 -25.53 -55.27 -51.26
CA THR A 498 -26.57 -56.22 -51.70
C THR A 498 -28.02 -55.82 -51.48
N ASN A 499 -28.36 -54.73 -50.76
CA ASN A 499 -29.75 -54.28 -50.62
C ASN A 499 -29.87 -52.76 -50.48
N ASN A 500 -31.00 -52.20 -50.93
CA ASN A 500 -31.37 -50.80 -50.72
C ASN A 500 -31.92 -50.55 -49.30
N GLY A 501 -31.68 -49.36 -48.75
CA GLY A 501 -32.31 -48.89 -47.50
C GLY A 501 -31.53 -49.11 -46.21
N TYR A 502 -30.22 -49.33 -46.27
CA TYR A 502 -29.37 -49.34 -45.08
C TYR A 502 -29.10 -47.93 -44.58
N GLN A 503 -29.38 -47.68 -43.30
CA GLN A 503 -29.34 -46.35 -42.72
C GLN A 503 -28.50 -46.34 -41.44
N THR A 504 -27.55 -45.41 -41.40
CA THR A 504 -26.77 -45.06 -40.22
C THR A 504 -26.98 -43.60 -39.92
N GLN A 505 -27.21 -43.28 -38.65
CA GLN A 505 -27.20 -41.91 -38.15
C GLN A 505 -25.91 -41.65 -37.39
N ILE A 506 -25.41 -40.43 -37.46
CA ILE A 506 -24.14 -39.97 -36.90
C ILE A 506 -24.39 -38.61 -36.24
N ASP A 507 -23.71 -38.37 -35.13
CA ASP A 507 -23.86 -37.15 -34.31
C ASP A 507 -22.58 -36.88 -33.51
N ASP A 508 -22.38 -35.65 -33.03
CA ASP A 508 -21.28 -35.20 -32.17
C ASP A 508 -19.87 -35.57 -32.67
N ILE A 509 -19.59 -35.33 -33.95
CA ILE A 509 -18.30 -35.66 -34.54
C ILE A 509 -17.23 -34.70 -34.07
N LYS A 510 -16.14 -35.25 -33.55
CA LYS A 510 -14.94 -34.50 -33.18
C LYS A 510 -13.67 -35.26 -33.54
N VAL A 511 -12.69 -34.52 -34.03
CA VAL A 511 -11.32 -35.01 -34.26
C VAL A 511 -10.38 -34.23 -33.36
N LEU A 512 -9.59 -34.96 -32.57
CA LEU A 512 -8.61 -34.40 -31.66
C LEU A 512 -7.20 -34.77 -32.10
N LYS A 513 -6.25 -33.93 -31.73
CA LYS A 513 -4.83 -34.27 -31.82
C LYS A 513 -4.50 -35.25 -30.70
N LEU A 514 -3.82 -36.35 -31.02
CA LEU A 514 -3.29 -37.25 -30.00
C LEU A 514 -1.96 -36.69 -29.49
N ALA A 515 -2.05 -35.71 -28.60
CA ALA A 515 -0.90 -35.08 -27.94
C ALA A 515 -1.15 -34.91 -26.44
N ASP A 516 -0.10 -35.11 -25.64
CA ASP A 516 -0.12 -34.87 -24.20
C ASP A 516 1.19 -34.23 -23.72
N PRO A 517 1.48 -32.98 -24.13
CA PRO A 517 2.74 -32.30 -23.81
C PRO A 517 2.77 -31.65 -22.41
N ALA A 518 1.65 -31.62 -21.68
CA ALA A 518 1.54 -30.99 -20.36
C ALA A 518 1.28 -31.99 -19.24
N ASP A 519 1.83 -31.69 -18.06
CA ASP A 519 1.46 -32.31 -16.79
C ASP A 519 0.86 -31.26 -15.86
N PHE A 520 0.01 -31.69 -14.94
CA PHE A 520 -0.79 -30.79 -14.11
C PHE A 520 -0.60 -31.10 -12.62
N GLY A 521 -0.62 -30.03 -11.82
CA GLY A 521 -0.75 -30.09 -10.37
C GLY A 521 -2.20 -30.23 -9.92
N THR A 522 -2.41 -30.32 -8.61
CA THR A 522 -3.75 -30.42 -8.01
C THR A 522 -4.56 -29.13 -8.25
N PRO A 523 -5.77 -29.23 -8.84
CA PRO A 523 -6.70 -28.11 -8.94
C PRO A 523 -7.01 -27.48 -7.58
N GLN A 524 -7.02 -26.15 -7.53
CA GLN A 524 -7.28 -25.34 -6.34
C GLN A 524 -8.19 -24.14 -6.66
N ILE A 525 -8.87 -23.58 -5.66
CA ILE A 525 -9.64 -22.33 -5.85
C ILE A 525 -8.78 -21.15 -5.47
N LEU A 526 -8.74 -20.14 -6.33
CA LEU A 526 -8.11 -18.85 -6.09
C LEU A 526 -9.12 -17.71 -6.29
N GLU A 527 -8.82 -16.56 -5.70
CA GLU A 527 -9.57 -15.31 -5.86
C GLU A 527 -8.81 -14.34 -6.79
N PHE A 528 -9.54 -13.45 -7.45
CA PHE A 528 -8.98 -12.44 -8.37
C PHE A 528 -8.34 -11.23 -7.68
#